data_AF-A0A7C5Z1R4-F1
#
_entry.id   AF-A0A7C5Z1R4-F1
#
_cell.length_a   1.000
_cell.length_b   1.000
_cell.length_c   1.000
_cell.angle_alpha   90.00
_cell.angle_beta   90.00
_cell.angle_gamma   90.00
#
_symmetry.space_group_name_H-M   'P 1'
#
loop_
_entity.id
_entity.type
_entity.pdbx_description
1 polymer ?
#
loop_
_entity_poly.entity_id
_entity_poly.type
_entity_poly.pdbx_seq_one_letter_code
_entity_poly.pdbx_strand_id
1 'polypeptide(L)'
;MATGAKYYHSCINCGGINTDTRNEKGLPCEKCLEDDHLTENVFELLKGRGLLKDYQIYWNFHQSYKMFEKFFELIFHKPMTGYQRTWARRFLLSKSFTLVAPTGVGKTTFGLVASLFSALHGKKSALVFPTISLAQQSFERLNQFKSKIQNADAIRILLFNSSMTKSEKEEFEQRFLSQDFEILIVSSQFISKRKDVLSKMFFNLVFVDDVDAILKSSKNIDTLLQMIGFSEDEIEKATERLKNKNKEDGQDTSLNTFKDKGILIVSSATAKPQGLKPLLFR
;
A
#
# COMPACT_ATOMS: atom_id res chain seq x y z
N MET A 1 -14.92 -1.47 32.88
CA MET A 1 -14.48 -1.59 34.29
C MET A 1 -13.62 -2.81 34.38
N ALA A 2 -12.32 -2.60 34.58
CA ALA A 2 -11.39 -3.68 34.85
C ALA A 2 -11.80 -4.51 36.07
N THR A 3 -11.62 -5.82 35.94
CA THR A 3 -11.99 -6.85 36.92
C THR A 3 -10.84 -7.26 37.82
N GLY A 4 -9.64 -6.73 37.58
CA GLY A 4 -8.39 -7.16 38.26
C GLY A 4 -7.81 -8.47 37.74
N ALA A 5 -8.40 -9.05 36.68
CA ALA A 5 -7.91 -10.28 36.05
C ALA A 5 -6.51 -10.09 35.42
N LYS A 6 -5.79 -11.20 35.26
CA LYS A 6 -4.50 -11.27 34.56
C LYS A 6 -4.66 -12.08 33.28
N TYR A 7 -4.12 -11.55 32.18
CA TYR A 7 -4.22 -12.17 30.87
C TYR A 7 -2.83 -12.49 30.33
N TYR A 8 -2.62 -13.75 29.93
CA TYR A 8 -1.41 -14.16 29.22
C TYR A 8 -1.32 -13.49 27.85
N HIS A 9 -0.11 -13.16 27.42
CA HIS A 9 0.17 -12.55 26.11
C HIS A 9 -0.52 -11.20 25.87
N SER A 10 -0.82 -10.45 26.93
CA SER A 10 -1.55 -9.18 26.81
C SER A 10 -0.68 -7.92 26.97
N CYS A 11 0.57 -8.06 27.43
CA CYS A 11 1.47 -6.90 27.50
C CYS A 11 1.95 -6.47 26.10
N ILE A 12 1.58 -5.26 25.69
CA ILE A 12 1.92 -4.67 24.38
C ILE A 12 3.43 -4.51 24.11
N ASN A 13 4.27 -4.45 25.14
CA ASN A 13 5.73 -4.33 24.98
C ASN A 13 6.45 -5.68 24.94
N CYS A 14 6.23 -6.56 25.92
CA CYS A 14 7.02 -7.79 26.08
C CYS A 14 6.30 -9.09 25.70
N GLY A 15 5.02 -9.03 25.30
CA GLY A 15 4.21 -10.23 25.00
C GLY A 15 3.94 -11.14 26.21
N GLY A 16 4.22 -10.66 27.42
CA GLY A 16 4.01 -11.38 28.68
C GLY A 16 2.61 -11.18 29.27
N ILE A 17 2.44 -11.61 30.52
CA ILE A 17 1.22 -11.41 31.31
C ILE A 17 1.06 -9.91 31.64
N ASN A 18 -0.17 -9.40 31.55
CA ASN A 18 -0.55 -8.07 32.04
C ASN A 18 -1.89 -8.13 32.78
N THR A 19 -2.18 -7.09 33.56
CA THR A 19 -3.44 -6.93 34.29
C THR A 19 -4.49 -6.21 33.44
N ASP A 20 -5.76 -6.52 33.69
CA ASP A 20 -6.92 -5.88 33.05
C ASP A 20 -6.89 -4.35 33.20
N THR A 21 -6.60 -3.88 34.42
CA THR A 21 -6.50 -2.45 34.77
C THR A 21 -5.45 -1.73 33.94
N ARG A 22 -4.28 -2.34 33.71
CA ARG A 22 -3.21 -1.75 32.90
C ARG A 22 -3.51 -1.81 31.42
N ASN A 23 -4.09 -2.91 30.93
CA ASN A 23 -4.54 -3.03 29.55
C ASN A 23 -5.64 -2.00 29.21
N GLU A 24 -6.61 -1.77 30.10
CA GLU A 24 -7.67 -0.75 29.95
C GLU A 24 -7.08 0.66 29.81
N LYS A 25 -5.97 0.94 30.51
CA LYS A 25 -5.20 2.20 30.40
C LYS A 25 -4.23 2.23 29.20
N GLY A 26 -4.06 1.13 28.47
CA GLY A 26 -3.09 1.03 27.37
C GLY A 26 -1.62 0.97 27.82
N LEU A 27 -1.35 0.55 29.07
CA LEU A 27 -0.01 0.48 29.64
C LEU A 27 0.63 -0.91 29.50
N PRO A 28 1.96 -1.00 29.31
CA PRO A 28 2.72 -2.25 29.48
C PRO A 28 2.59 -2.80 30.90
N CYS A 29 2.95 -4.07 31.12
CA CYS A 29 2.93 -4.67 32.46
C CYS A 29 3.92 -4.02 33.43
N GLU A 30 3.74 -4.29 34.73
CA GLU A 30 4.53 -3.72 35.82
C GLU A 30 6.03 -4.00 35.64
N LYS A 31 6.39 -5.16 35.06
CA LYS A 31 7.79 -5.50 34.75
C LYS A 31 8.41 -4.63 33.67
N CYS A 32 7.61 -4.12 32.74
CA CYS A 32 8.08 -3.25 31.66
C CYS A 32 8.05 -1.78 32.11
N LEU A 33 7.00 -1.39 32.83
CA LEU A 33 6.78 -0.04 33.29
C LEU A 33 6.08 -0.11 34.65
N GLU A 34 6.83 0.16 35.71
CA GLU A 34 6.32 0.08 37.09
C GLU A 34 5.31 1.19 37.40
N ASP A 35 5.52 2.38 36.83
CA ASP A 35 4.71 3.56 37.12
C ASP A 35 3.43 3.59 36.26
N ASP A 36 2.31 3.88 36.91
CA ASP A 36 0.99 4.08 36.29
C ASP A 36 0.75 5.55 35.89
N HIS A 37 1.54 6.47 36.44
CA HIS A 37 1.43 7.90 36.22
C HIS A 37 2.46 8.34 35.18
N LEU A 38 1.99 8.46 33.94
CA LEU A 38 2.83 8.89 32.83
C LEU A 38 3.14 10.40 32.93
N THR A 39 4.38 10.74 33.29
CA THR A 39 4.93 12.10 33.14
C THR A 39 5.46 12.35 31.73
N GLU A 40 5.96 11.29 31.09
CA GLU A 40 6.44 11.24 29.70
C GLU A 40 5.66 10.17 28.91
N ASN A 41 5.83 10.13 27.59
CA ASN A 41 5.19 9.08 26.80
C ASN A 41 5.81 7.69 27.09
N VAL A 42 5.01 6.63 26.94
CA VAL A 42 5.41 5.24 27.22
C VAL A 42 6.67 4.81 26.46
N PHE A 43 6.86 5.31 25.23
CA PHE A 43 8.01 4.95 24.41
C PHE A 43 9.33 5.42 25.02
N GLU A 44 9.43 6.69 25.41
CA GLU A 44 10.65 7.25 26.01
C GLU A 44 10.95 6.61 27.36
N LEU A 45 9.93 6.33 28.18
CA LEU A 45 10.09 5.63 29.45
C LEU A 45 10.66 4.22 29.28
N LEU A 46 10.13 3.44 28.33
CA LEU A 46 10.63 2.10 28.02
C LEU A 46 12.06 2.14 27.44
N LYS A 47 12.34 3.14 26.59
CA LYS A 47 13.65 3.33 25.97
C LYS A 47 14.71 3.74 27.00
N GLY A 48 14.42 4.73 27.84
CA GLY A 48 15.32 5.19 28.90
C GLY A 48 15.67 4.11 29.93
N ARG A 49 14.76 3.16 30.15
CA ARG A 49 14.98 1.99 31.02
C ARG A 49 15.67 0.80 30.32
N GLY A 50 15.91 0.87 29.00
CA GLY A 50 16.45 -0.25 28.23
C GLY A 50 15.51 -1.46 28.12
N LEU A 51 14.21 -1.27 28.33
CA LEU A 51 13.18 -2.32 28.32
C LEU A 51 12.30 -2.30 27.07
N LEU A 52 12.58 -1.39 26.13
CA LEU A 52 11.85 -1.27 24.88
C LEU A 52 11.99 -2.53 24.03
N LYS A 53 10.85 -3.13 23.68
CA LYS A 53 10.73 -4.32 22.83
C LYS A 53 9.70 -4.05 21.74
N ASP A 54 8.58 -4.77 21.71
CA ASP A 54 7.60 -4.74 20.62
C ASP A 54 6.84 -3.41 20.56
N TYR A 55 6.82 -2.62 21.65
CA TYR A 55 6.21 -1.30 21.66
C TYR A 55 6.80 -0.37 20.59
N GLN A 56 8.07 -0.57 20.21
CA GLN A 56 8.75 0.15 19.14
C GLN A 56 8.00 0.06 17.80
N ILE A 57 7.36 -1.08 17.51
CA ILE A 57 6.61 -1.31 16.26
C ILE A 57 5.41 -0.37 16.19
N TYR A 58 4.63 -0.31 17.28
CA TYR A 58 3.44 0.54 17.37
C TYR A 58 3.80 2.02 17.36
N TRP A 59 4.88 2.40 18.05
CA TRP A 59 5.40 3.77 18.03
C TRP A 59 5.80 4.18 16.61
N ASN A 60 6.63 3.38 15.94
CA ASN A 60 7.09 3.67 14.57
C ASN A 60 5.92 3.78 13.59
N PHE A 61 4.94 2.89 13.71
CA PHE A 61 3.72 2.97 12.92
C PHE A 61 2.96 4.29 13.16
N HIS A 62 2.79 4.68 14.42
CA HIS A 62 2.09 5.93 14.76
C HIS A 62 2.83 7.17 14.25
N GLN A 63 4.16 7.19 14.33
CA GLN A 63 4.97 8.27 13.77
C GLN A 63 4.84 8.33 12.25
N SER A 64 4.92 7.18 11.57
CA SER A 64 4.73 7.09 10.12
C SER A 64 3.33 7.53 9.70
N TYR A 65 2.30 7.17 10.48
CA TYR A 65 0.92 7.59 10.24
C TYR A 65 0.75 9.10 10.39
N LYS A 66 1.29 9.71 11.45
CA LYS A 66 1.29 11.17 11.63
C LYS A 66 2.04 11.89 10.51
N MET A 67 3.16 11.33 10.06
CA MET A 67 3.92 11.88 8.94
C MET A 67 3.08 11.86 7.65
N PHE A 68 2.45 10.73 7.34
CA PHE A 68 1.56 10.61 6.18
C PHE A 68 0.35 11.54 6.28
N GLU A 69 -0.26 11.68 7.45
CA GLU A 69 -1.40 12.54 7.70
C GLU A 69 -1.06 14.02 7.45
N LYS A 70 0.05 14.50 8.00
CA LYS A 70 0.56 15.86 7.74
C LYS A 70 0.90 16.07 6.27
N PHE A 71 1.52 15.07 5.64
CA PHE A 71 1.84 15.12 4.21
C PHE A 71 0.59 15.22 3.33
N PHE A 72 -0.44 14.44 3.64
CA PHE A 72 -1.73 14.49 2.95
C PHE A 72 -2.37 15.86 3.09
N GLU A 73 -2.42 16.42 4.31
CA GLU A 73 -2.99 17.73 4.59
C GLU A 73 -2.21 18.86 3.90
N LEU A 74 -0.87 18.77 3.84
CA LEU A 74 -0.03 19.73 3.11
C LEU A 74 -0.41 19.82 1.62
N ILE A 75 -0.59 18.65 0.97
CA ILE A 75 -0.84 18.58 -0.46
C ILE A 75 -2.30 18.91 -0.81
N PHE A 76 -3.24 18.38 -0.03
CA PHE A 76 -4.67 18.42 -0.32
C PHE A 76 -5.42 19.55 0.41
N HIS A 77 -4.79 20.21 1.39
CA HIS A 77 -5.34 21.29 2.24
C HIS A 77 -6.58 20.91 3.04
N LYS A 78 -6.86 19.62 3.17
CA LYS A 78 -7.96 19.08 3.99
C LYS A 78 -7.49 17.82 4.70
N PRO A 79 -8.01 17.54 5.90
CA PRO A 79 -7.71 16.30 6.59
C PRO A 79 -8.28 15.09 5.83
N MET A 80 -7.66 13.93 6.03
CA MET A 80 -8.18 12.67 5.49
C MET A 80 -9.58 12.37 6.02
N THR A 81 -10.45 11.89 5.13
CA THR A 81 -11.75 11.32 5.50
C THR A 81 -11.59 10.00 6.26
N GLY A 82 -12.65 9.50 6.91
CA GLY A 82 -12.60 8.21 7.63
C GLY A 82 -12.14 7.03 6.77
N TYR A 83 -12.55 6.99 5.49
CA TYR A 83 -12.08 6.00 4.52
C TYR A 83 -10.57 6.12 4.26
N GLN A 84 -10.10 7.34 3.95
CA GLN A 84 -8.70 7.62 3.67
C GLN A 84 -7.79 7.31 4.86
N ARG A 85 -8.24 7.57 6.11
CA ARG A 85 -7.48 7.17 7.32
C ARG A 85 -7.31 5.66 7.40
N THR A 86 -8.35 4.89 7.06
CA THR A 86 -8.28 3.42 7.04
C THR A 86 -7.32 2.93 5.97
N TRP A 87 -7.37 3.54 4.78
CA TRP A 87 -6.47 3.21 3.66
C TRP A 87 -5.03 3.57 3.98
N ALA A 88 -4.77 4.72 4.60
CA ALA A 88 -3.44 5.15 5.04
C ALA A 88 -2.82 4.14 6.01
N ARG A 89 -3.58 3.66 7.00
CA ARG A 89 -3.11 2.62 7.92
C ARG A 89 -2.73 1.33 7.19
N ARG A 90 -3.55 0.87 6.24
CA ARG A 90 -3.26 -0.33 5.44
C ARG A 90 -2.05 -0.16 4.54
N PHE A 91 -1.94 0.98 3.87
CA PHE A 91 -0.79 1.35 3.04
C PHE A 91 0.52 1.36 3.85
N LEU A 92 0.54 2.00 5.01
CA LEU A 92 1.73 2.07 5.87
C LEU A 92 2.11 0.71 6.48
N LEU A 93 1.14 -0.19 6.67
CA LEU A 93 1.38 -1.58 7.05
C LEU A 93 1.79 -2.47 5.85
N SER A 94 2.02 -1.88 4.67
CA SER A 94 2.38 -2.58 3.44
C SER A 94 1.41 -3.70 3.05
N LYS A 95 0.11 -3.48 3.28
CA LYS A 95 -0.96 -4.44 2.91
C LYS A 95 -1.55 -4.05 1.56
N SER A 96 -1.79 -5.03 0.69
CA SER A 96 -2.64 -4.89 -0.50
C SER A 96 -4.13 -4.87 -0.10
N PHE A 97 -4.96 -4.05 -0.76
CA PHE A 97 -6.39 -3.94 -0.44
C PHE A 97 -7.24 -3.28 -1.53
N THR A 98 -8.55 -3.50 -1.45
CA THR A 98 -9.56 -2.82 -2.26
C THR A 98 -10.08 -1.55 -1.57
N LEU A 99 -10.24 -0.46 -2.32
CA LEU A 99 -10.88 0.78 -1.88
C LEU A 99 -12.40 0.66 -1.93
N VAL A 100 -12.96 0.04 -0.89
CA VAL A 100 -14.42 -0.11 -0.69
C VAL A 100 -14.99 1.20 -0.15
N ALA A 101 -15.52 2.03 -1.05
CA ALA A 101 -16.22 3.27 -0.73
C ALA A 101 -17.04 3.78 -1.94
N PRO A 102 -18.01 4.69 -1.73
CA PRO A 102 -18.71 5.38 -2.82
C PRO A 102 -17.75 6.18 -3.73
N THR A 103 -18.24 6.64 -4.87
CA THR A 103 -17.52 7.62 -5.70
C THR A 103 -17.42 8.97 -4.99
N GLY A 104 -16.47 9.81 -5.39
CA GLY A 104 -16.30 11.16 -4.82
C GLY A 104 -15.56 11.24 -3.49
N VAL A 105 -15.26 10.12 -2.82
CA VAL A 105 -14.50 10.11 -1.54
C VAL A 105 -12.99 10.34 -1.69
N GLY A 106 -12.50 10.48 -2.93
CA GLY A 106 -11.09 10.75 -3.23
C GLY A 106 -10.19 9.51 -3.32
N LYS A 107 -10.65 8.42 -3.98
CA LYS A 107 -9.84 7.21 -4.26
C LYS A 107 -8.60 7.53 -5.08
N THR A 108 -8.79 8.19 -6.23
CA THR A 108 -7.70 8.64 -7.11
C THR A 108 -6.75 9.58 -6.36
N THR A 109 -7.28 10.57 -5.64
CA THR A 109 -6.47 11.48 -4.81
C THR A 109 -5.59 10.71 -3.83
N PHE A 110 -6.13 9.71 -3.14
CA PHE A 110 -5.36 8.89 -2.22
C PHE A 110 -4.23 8.14 -2.93
N GLY A 111 -4.49 7.51 -4.08
CA GLY A 111 -3.47 6.84 -4.89
C GLY A 111 -2.34 7.77 -5.33
N LEU A 112 -2.68 8.98 -5.80
CA LEU A 112 -1.71 10.01 -6.19
C LEU A 112 -0.82 10.42 -4.99
N VAL A 113 -1.42 10.75 -3.85
CA VAL A 113 -0.67 11.15 -2.65
C VAL A 113 0.19 10.00 -2.13
N ALA A 114 -0.33 8.77 -2.10
CA ALA A 114 0.44 7.59 -1.67
C ALA A 114 1.65 7.31 -2.57
N SER A 115 1.52 7.54 -3.88
CA SER A 115 2.63 7.38 -4.83
C SER A 115 3.73 8.43 -4.65
N LEU A 116 3.37 9.71 -4.42
CA LEU A 116 4.35 10.75 -4.09
C LEU A 116 5.04 10.47 -2.76
N PHE A 117 4.27 10.06 -1.75
CA PHE A 117 4.85 9.66 -0.46
C PHE A 117 5.85 8.51 -0.64
N SER A 118 5.52 7.52 -1.45
CA SER A 118 6.41 6.39 -1.76
C SER A 118 7.69 6.86 -2.48
N ALA A 119 7.55 7.72 -3.49
CA ALA A 119 8.67 8.26 -4.26
C ALA A 119 9.66 9.05 -3.38
N LEU A 120 9.16 9.84 -2.44
CA LEU A 120 10.00 10.56 -1.45
C LEU A 120 10.81 9.63 -0.55
N HIS A 121 10.37 8.38 -0.39
CA HIS A 121 11.09 7.34 0.36
C HIS A 121 11.88 6.40 -0.56
N GLY A 122 12.17 6.83 -1.79
CA GLY A 122 12.97 6.06 -2.77
C GLY A 122 12.25 4.83 -3.33
N LYS A 123 10.92 4.75 -3.21
CA LYS A 123 10.10 3.63 -3.69
C LYS A 123 9.43 3.92 -5.01
N LYS A 124 9.38 2.94 -5.91
CA LYS A 124 8.74 3.07 -7.23
C LYS A 124 7.27 2.72 -7.19
N SER A 125 6.47 3.48 -7.94
CA SER A 125 5.01 3.28 -8.05
C SER A 125 4.55 3.20 -9.51
N ALA A 126 3.54 2.36 -9.77
CA ALA A 126 2.78 2.35 -11.01
C ALA A 126 1.32 2.75 -10.74
N LEU A 127 0.82 3.71 -11.50
CA LEU A 127 -0.56 4.18 -11.46
C LEU A 127 -1.26 3.81 -12.76
N VAL A 128 -2.30 2.98 -12.65
CA VAL A 128 -3.02 2.40 -13.79
C VAL A 128 -4.43 2.97 -13.85
N PHE A 129 -4.73 3.63 -14.96
CA PHE A 129 -6.02 4.26 -15.23
C PHE A 129 -6.76 3.56 -16.38
N PRO A 130 -8.10 3.58 -16.42
CA PRO A 130 -8.82 2.89 -17.47
C PRO A 130 -8.53 3.46 -18.87
N THR A 131 -8.33 4.79 -18.98
CA THR A 131 -8.06 5.50 -20.25
C THR A 131 -6.80 6.37 -20.20
N ILE A 132 -6.27 6.73 -21.37
CA ILE A 132 -5.14 7.67 -21.50
C ILE A 132 -5.53 9.08 -21.01
N SER A 133 -6.78 9.50 -21.23
CA SER A 133 -7.27 10.81 -20.76
C SER A 133 -7.26 10.92 -19.24
N LEU A 134 -7.68 9.88 -18.52
CA LEU A 134 -7.64 9.84 -17.05
C LEU A 134 -6.20 9.75 -16.53
N ALA A 135 -5.32 9.05 -17.26
CA ALA A 135 -3.89 9.04 -16.99
C ALA A 135 -3.27 10.45 -17.11
N GLN A 136 -3.61 11.21 -18.17
CA GLN A 136 -3.17 12.59 -18.36
C GLN A 136 -3.68 13.52 -17.24
N GLN A 137 -4.98 13.49 -16.93
CA GLN A 137 -5.55 14.28 -15.83
C GLN A 137 -4.88 13.97 -14.48
N SER A 138 -4.58 12.69 -14.26
CA SER A 138 -3.87 12.24 -13.05
C SER A 138 -2.42 12.70 -13.03
N PHE A 139 -1.73 12.70 -14.17
CA PHE A 139 -0.38 13.24 -14.31
C PHE A 139 -0.32 14.73 -14.02
N GLU A 140 -1.23 15.53 -14.58
CA GLU A 140 -1.33 16.97 -14.32
C GLU A 140 -1.57 17.23 -12.83
N ARG A 141 -2.52 16.52 -12.22
CA ARG A 141 -2.84 16.63 -10.80
C ARG A 141 -1.67 16.19 -9.91
N LEU A 142 -0.96 15.13 -10.28
CA LEU A 142 0.23 14.66 -9.55
C LEU A 142 1.34 15.70 -9.59
N ASN A 143 1.56 16.37 -10.74
CA ASN A 143 2.52 17.47 -10.85
C ASN A 143 2.11 18.69 -10.02
N GLN A 144 0.82 19.02 -9.97
CA GLN A 144 0.29 20.07 -9.07
C GLN A 144 0.48 19.72 -7.58
N PHE A 145 0.43 18.44 -7.22
CA PHE A 145 0.74 18.00 -5.86
C PHE A 145 2.24 18.04 -5.59
N LYS A 146 3.05 17.58 -6.56
CA LYS A 146 4.52 17.60 -6.51
C LYS A 146 5.04 19.02 -6.27
N SER A 147 4.50 20.04 -6.94
CA SER A 147 4.96 21.43 -6.81
C SER A 147 4.74 22.05 -5.43
N LYS A 148 3.91 21.43 -4.57
CA LYS A 148 3.69 21.87 -3.18
C LYS A 148 4.69 21.30 -2.19
N ILE A 149 5.54 20.38 -2.63
CA ILE A 149 6.47 19.64 -1.77
C ILE A 149 7.87 20.19 -1.99
N GLN A 150 8.54 20.59 -0.92
CA GLN A 150 9.95 21.00 -0.98
C GLN A 150 10.83 19.81 -1.36
N ASN A 151 11.84 20.04 -2.21
CA ASN A 151 12.80 19.03 -2.68
C ASN A 151 12.20 17.85 -3.45
N ALA A 152 11.00 18.00 -4.01
CA ALA A 152 10.38 16.96 -4.83
C ALA A 152 10.88 16.95 -6.28
N ASP A 153 11.70 17.91 -6.72
CA ASP A 153 12.10 18.08 -8.12
C ASP A 153 12.72 16.81 -8.73
N ALA A 154 13.49 16.07 -7.92
CA ALA A 154 14.14 14.82 -8.30
C ALA A 154 13.15 13.68 -8.63
N ILE A 155 11.89 13.76 -8.19
CA ILE A 155 10.87 12.74 -8.49
C ILE A 155 10.51 12.80 -9.98
N ARG A 156 10.94 11.79 -10.73
CA ARG A 156 10.67 11.62 -12.15
C ARG A 156 9.35 10.87 -12.33
N ILE A 157 8.40 11.54 -12.98
CA ILE A 157 7.08 11.01 -13.30
C ILE A 157 7.05 10.75 -14.81
N LEU A 158 6.79 9.52 -15.19
CA LEU A 158 6.73 9.09 -16.59
C LEU A 158 5.28 8.79 -16.98
N LEU A 159 4.78 9.42 -18.04
CA LEU A 159 3.44 9.21 -18.59
C LEU A 159 3.56 8.72 -20.03
N PHE A 160 2.88 7.62 -20.37
CA PHE A 160 2.72 7.27 -21.79
C PHE A 160 1.52 7.98 -22.38
N ASN A 161 1.72 8.70 -23.48
CA ASN A 161 0.64 9.35 -24.22
C ASN A 161 0.71 8.97 -25.71
N SER A 162 -0.41 8.48 -26.26
CA SER A 162 -0.50 8.09 -27.67
C SER A 162 -0.27 9.26 -28.63
N SER A 163 -0.57 10.49 -28.21
CA SER A 163 -0.39 11.71 -29.01
C SER A 163 1.04 12.25 -29.03
N MET A 164 1.99 11.59 -28.35
CA MET A 164 3.41 11.95 -28.38
C MET A 164 3.99 11.85 -29.80
N THR A 165 4.89 12.77 -30.09
CA THR A 165 5.76 12.76 -31.27
C THR A 165 6.67 11.54 -31.27
N LYS A 166 7.35 11.28 -32.39
CA LYS A 166 8.29 10.17 -32.50
C LYS A 166 9.45 10.29 -31.49
N SER A 167 10.02 11.49 -31.36
CA SER A 167 11.12 11.76 -30.42
C SER A 167 10.70 11.54 -28.96
N GLU A 168 9.53 12.04 -28.56
CA GLU A 168 9.01 11.85 -27.19
C GLU A 168 8.73 10.38 -26.89
N LYS A 169 8.27 9.61 -27.88
CA LYS A 169 8.08 8.16 -27.74
C LYS A 169 9.41 7.44 -27.54
N GLU A 170 10.44 7.80 -28.31
CA GLU A 170 11.78 7.24 -28.16
C GLU A 170 12.37 7.54 -26.78
N GLU A 171 12.24 8.78 -26.29
CA GLU A 171 12.67 9.16 -24.94
C GLU A 171 11.89 8.41 -23.85
N PHE A 172 10.56 8.31 -23.99
CA PHE A 172 9.74 7.52 -23.08
C PHE A 172 10.20 6.08 -23.03
N GLU A 173 10.43 5.43 -24.18
CA GLU A 173 10.87 4.04 -24.25
C GLU A 173 12.22 3.84 -23.58
N GLN A 174 13.17 4.75 -23.81
CA GLN A 174 14.49 4.68 -23.16
C GLN A 174 14.36 4.74 -21.64
N ARG A 175 13.65 5.74 -21.10
CA ARG A 175 13.45 5.89 -19.65
C ARG A 175 12.62 4.76 -19.06
N PHE A 176 11.64 4.26 -19.80
CA PHE A 176 10.81 3.14 -19.37
C PHE A 176 11.64 1.86 -19.22
N LEU A 177 12.45 1.52 -20.22
CA LEU A 177 13.28 0.31 -20.23
C LEU A 177 14.46 0.39 -19.24
N SER A 178 15.08 1.55 -19.10
CA SER A 178 16.12 1.79 -18.08
C SER A 178 15.56 1.93 -16.67
N GLN A 179 14.23 1.97 -16.54
CA GLN A 179 13.51 2.25 -15.30
C GLN A 179 13.92 3.58 -14.64
N ASP A 180 14.24 4.59 -15.44
CA ASP A 180 14.62 5.92 -14.98
C ASP A 180 13.39 6.79 -14.63
N PHE A 181 12.68 6.36 -13.59
CA PHE A 181 11.52 7.05 -13.03
C PHE A 181 11.21 6.52 -11.63
N GLU A 182 10.51 7.33 -10.82
CA GLU A 182 9.93 6.90 -9.53
C GLU A 182 8.44 6.59 -9.67
N ILE A 183 7.72 7.28 -10.56
CA ILE A 183 6.28 7.08 -10.75
C ILE A 183 5.98 6.88 -12.23
N LEU A 184 5.40 5.72 -12.58
CA LEU A 184 4.89 5.41 -13.91
C LEU A 184 3.37 5.61 -13.93
N ILE A 185 2.86 6.36 -14.90
CA ILE A 185 1.42 6.57 -15.11
C ILE A 185 1.04 6.03 -16.47
N VAL A 186 0.10 5.08 -16.50
CA VAL A 186 -0.25 4.33 -17.71
C VAL A 186 -1.75 4.02 -17.77
N SER A 187 -2.22 3.69 -18.97
CA SER A 187 -3.57 3.16 -19.17
C SER A 187 -3.61 1.64 -19.01
N SER A 188 -4.80 1.09 -18.76
CA SER A 188 -5.07 -0.35 -18.75
C SER A 188 -4.63 -1.04 -20.05
N GLN A 189 -4.79 -0.35 -21.19
CA GLN A 189 -4.34 -0.84 -22.48
C GLN A 189 -2.81 -0.98 -22.57
N PHE A 190 -2.07 -0.08 -21.92
CA PHE A 190 -0.61 -0.15 -21.90
C PHE A 190 -0.13 -1.40 -21.14
N ILE A 191 -0.78 -1.76 -20.03
CA ILE A 191 -0.50 -3.02 -19.31
C ILE A 191 -0.62 -4.22 -20.25
N SER A 192 -1.73 -4.32 -20.98
CA SER A 192 -1.96 -5.41 -21.94
C SER A 192 -0.88 -5.48 -23.04
N LYS A 193 -0.44 -4.31 -23.55
CA LYS A 193 0.54 -4.21 -24.64
C LYS A 193 1.98 -4.46 -24.18
N ARG A 194 2.31 -4.14 -22.92
CA ARG A 194 3.68 -4.15 -22.39
C ARG A 194 3.91 -5.16 -21.28
N LYS A 195 3.00 -6.12 -21.13
CA LYS A 195 3.07 -7.21 -20.15
C LYS A 195 4.43 -7.90 -20.07
N ASP A 196 5.11 -8.15 -21.20
CA ASP A 196 6.36 -8.92 -21.23
C ASP A 196 7.55 -8.16 -20.61
N VAL A 197 7.44 -6.83 -20.56
CA VAL A 197 8.39 -5.93 -19.90
C VAL A 197 7.96 -5.67 -18.46
N LEU A 198 6.68 -5.34 -18.26
CA LEU A 198 6.13 -5.00 -16.96
C LEU A 198 6.18 -6.18 -15.96
N SER A 199 6.02 -7.42 -16.43
CA SER A 199 6.13 -8.62 -15.59
C SER A 199 7.53 -8.83 -15.00
N LYS A 200 8.55 -8.18 -15.56
CA LYS A 200 9.94 -8.24 -15.11
C LYS A 200 10.33 -7.04 -14.25
N MET A 201 9.46 -6.04 -14.13
CA MET A 201 9.69 -4.84 -13.33
C MET A 201 9.08 -5.01 -11.94
N PHE A 202 9.72 -4.44 -10.93
CA PHE A 202 9.21 -4.43 -9.56
C PHE A 202 8.75 -3.03 -9.15
N PHE A 203 7.57 -2.97 -8.55
CA PHE A 203 6.97 -1.77 -8.00
C PHE A 203 6.59 -1.99 -6.54
N ASN A 204 6.96 -1.04 -5.68
CA ASN A 204 6.56 -1.06 -4.28
C ASN A 204 5.07 -0.74 -4.10
N LEU A 205 4.48 0.00 -5.04
CA LEU A 205 3.07 0.34 -5.06
C LEU A 205 2.53 0.24 -6.49
N VAL A 206 1.46 -0.51 -6.66
CA VAL A 206 0.64 -0.51 -7.87
C VAL A 206 -0.76 -0.06 -7.47
N PHE A 207 -1.20 1.06 -8.03
CA PHE A 207 -2.55 1.59 -7.84
C PHE A 207 -3.36 1.42 -9.12
N VAL A 208 -4.55 0.85 -9.01
CA VAL A 208 -5.48 0.65 -10.13
C VAL A 208 -6.76 1.43 -9.85
N ASP A 209 -7.00 2.48 -10.63
CA ASP A 209 -8.13 3.40 -10.40
C ASP A 209 -9.49 2.81 -10.77
N ASP A 210 -9.52 1.92 -11.77
CA ASP A 210 -10.69 1.16 -12.18
C ASP A 210 -10.29 -0.30 -12.42
N VAL A 211 -10.75 -1.18 -11.53
CA VAL A 211 -10.42 -2.60 -11.59
C VAL A 211 -11.17 -3.31 -12.72
N ASP A 212 -12.34 -2.82 -13.14
CA ASP A 212 -13.16 -3.48 -14.17
C ASP A 212 -12.45 -3.48 -15.53
N ALA A 213 -11.66 -2.44 -15.83
CA ALA A 213 -10.83 -2.40 -17.02
C ALA A 213 -9.73 -3.48 -17.02
N ILE A 214 -9.22 -3.85 -15.84
CA ILE A 214 -8.15 -4.84 -15.68
C ILE A 214 -8.70 -6.28 -15.64
N LEU A 215 -9.82 -6.50 -14.95
CA LEU A 215 -10.38 -7.85 -14.75
C LEU A 215 -10.88 -8.51 -16.05
N LYS A 216 -10.96 -7.76 -17.16
CA LYS A 216 -11.28 -8.29 -18.49
C LYS A 216 -10.25 -9.27 -19.04
N SER A 217 -9.02 -9.30 -18.50
CA SER A 217 -7.94 -10.15 -18.98
C SER A 217 -7.20 -10.83 -17.82
N SER A 218 -7.23 -12.17 -17.80
CA SER A 218 -6.45 -12.96 -16.84
C SER A 218 -4.95 -12.65 -16.89
N LYS A 219 -4.41 -12.38 -18.08
CA LYS A 219 -3.00 -12.00 -18.26
C LYS A 219 -2.66 -10.68 -17.59
N ASN A 220 -3.61 -9.74 -17.54
CA ASN A 220 -3.38 -8.46 -16.86
C ASN A 220 -3.33 -8.65 -15.34
N ILE A 221 -4.17 -9.54 -14.79
CA ILE A 221 -4.13 -9.90 -13.37
C ILE A 221 -2.75 -10.48 -13.02
N ASP A 222 -2.28 -11.45 -13.80
CA ASP A 222 -0.97 -12.08 -13.59
C ASP A 222 0.16 -11.04 -13.70
N THR A 223 0.09 -10.14 -14.69
CA THR A 223 1.07 -9.05 -14.86
C THR A 223 1.11 -8.13 -13.63
N LEU A 224 -0.04 -7.73 -13.07
CA LEU A 224 -0.08 -6.87 -11.88
C LEU A 224 0.49 -7.57 -10.63
N LEU A 225 0.25 -8.88 -10.48
CA LEU A 225 0.84 -9.67 -9.41
C LEU A 225 2.36 -9.79 -9.57
N GLN A 226 2.85 -9.97 -10.80
CA GLN A 226 4.27 -9.99 -11.11
C GLN A 226 4.93 -8.63 -10.83
N MET A 227 4.26 -7.52 -11.18
CA MET A 227 4.72 -6.16 -10.90
C MET A 227 4.96 -5.89 -9.40
N ILE A 228 4.26 -6.59 -8.50
CA ILE A 228 4.46 -6.50 -7.04
C ILE A 228 5.34 -7.64 -6.50
N GLY A 229 6.01 -8.40 -7.36
CA GLY A 229 7.02 -9.39 -6.99
C GLY A 229 6.53 -10.82 -6.81
N PHE A 230 5.32 -11.20 -7.25
CA PHE A 230 4.94 -12.61 -7.35
C PHE A 230 5.53 -13.27 -8.58
N SER A 231 6.19 -14.40 -8.39
CA SER A 231 6.65 -15.26 -9.48
C SER A 231 5.47 -15.93 -10.20
N GLU A 232 5.71 -16.34 -11.45
CA GLU A 232 4.73 -17.09 -12.24
C GLU A 232 4.30 -18.39 -11.53
N ASP A 233 5.26 -19.13 -10.97
CA ASP A 233 5.03 -20.33 -10.16
C ASP A 233 4.13 -20.09 -8.93
N GLU A 234 4.34 -19.00 -8.19
CA GLU A 234 3.49 -18.66 -7.04
C GLU A 234 2.04 -18.40 -7.48
N ILE A 235 1.86 -17.69 -8.59
CA ILE A 235 0.55 -17.37 -9.15
C ILE A 235 -0.13 -18.64 -9.67
N GLU A 236 0.59 -19.51 -10.36
CA GLU A 236 0.07 -20.77 -10.88
C GLU A 236 -0.38 -21.68 -9.74
N LYS A 237 0.48 -21.93 -8.74
CA LYS A 237 0.13 -22.73 -7.55
C LYS A 237 -1.09 -22.17 -6.82
N ALA A 238 -1.17 -20.85 -6.65
CA ALA A 238 -2.35 -20.23 -6.04
C ALA A 238 -3.62 -20.42 -6.89
N THR A 239 -3.49 -20.31 -8.23
CA THR A 239 -4.60 -20.54 -9.16
C THR A 239 -5.08 -22.00 -9.13
N GLU A 240 -4.16 -22.96 -9.06
CA GLU A 240 -4.48 -24.39 -8.92
C GLU A 240 -5.17 -24.69 -7.59
N ARG A 241 -4.69 -24.13 -6.48
CA ARG A 241 -5.36 -24.24 -5.18
C ARG A 241 -6.79 -23.71 -5.23
N LEU A 242 -7.03 -22.59 -5.92
CA LEU A 242 -8.38 -22.06 -6.12
C LEU A 242 -9.28 -22.96 -6.98
N LYS A 243 -8.72 -23.63 -7.99
CA LYS A 243 -9.45 -24.64 -8.79
C LYS A 243 -9.79 -25.87 -7.96
N ASN A 244 -8.86 -26.29 -7.09
CA ASN A 244 -8.95 -27.52 -6.32
C ASN A 244 -9.66 -27.36 -4.98
N LYS A 245 -10.02 -26.12 -4.57
CA LYS A 245 -10.74 -25.76 -3.32
C LYS A 245 -12.16 -26.35 -3.15
N ASN A 246 -12.49 -27.41 -3.90
CA ASN A 246 -13.48 -28.41 -3.49
C ASN A 246 -12.90 -29.49 -2.55
N LYS A 247 -11.59 -29.55 -2.29
CA LYS A 247 -10.98 -30.44 -1.29
C LYS A 247 -9.80 -29.77 -0.60
N GLU A 248 -9.84 -29.82 0.73
CA GLU A 248 -8.79 -29.52 1.71
C GLU A 248 -8.76 -28.10 2.32
N ASP A 249 -9.05 -28.10 3.62
CA ASP A 249 -8.94 -27.01 4.57
C ASP A 249 -7.55 -26.36 4.53
N GLY A 250 -7.55 -25.03 4.44
CA GLY A 250 -6.34 -24.24 4.27
C GLY A 250 -5.45 -24.29 5.49
N GLN A 251 -4.35 -25.03 5.40
CA GLN A 251 -3.13 -24.66 6.10
C GLN A 251 -2.61 -23.36 5.50
N ASP A 252 -2.66 -22.29 6.29
CA ASP A 252 -2.03 -21.00 6.00
C ASP A 252 -0.52 -21.22 5.79
N THR A 253 -0.09 -21.32 4.54
CA THR A 253 1.33 -21.32 4.19
C THR A 253 1.95 -19.96 4.51
N SER A 254 2.63 -19.92 5.65
CA SER A 254 3.73 -19.04 6.07
C SER A 254 3.58 -17.53 5.84
N LEU A 255 3.36 -16.78 6.92
CA LEU A 255 3.43 -15.32 7.02
C LEU A 255 4.76 -14.68 6.53
N ASN A 256 5.80 -15.49 6.24
CA ASN A 256 7.11 -15.01 5.80
C ASN A 256 7.25 -14.75 4.28
N THR A 257 6.31 -15.20 3.44
CA THR A 257 6.40 -15.02 1.96
C THR A 257 6.05 -13.62 1.46
N PHE A 258 5.51 -12.74 2.31
CA PHE A 258 5.07 -11.39 1.92
C PHE A 258 6.07 -10.29 2.22
N LYS A 259 7.21 -10.59 2.86
CA LYS A 259 8.13 -9.57 3.39
C LYS A 259 8.78 -8.71 2.29
N ASP A 260 8.85 -9.23 1.06
CA ASP A 260 9.48 -8.58 -0.10
C ASP A 260 8.48 -8.23 -1.22
N LYS A 261 7.17 -8.33 -0.97
CA LYS A 261 6.14 -8.05 -1.98
C LYS A 261 5.74 -6.57 -1.96
N GLY A 262 5.43 -6.04 -3.14
CA GLY A 262 4.84 -4.71 -3.30
C GLY A 262 3.37 -4.66 -2.87
N ILE A 263 2.83 -3.45 -2.84
CA ILE A 263 1.44 -3.18 -2.44
C ILE A 263 0.59 -3.04 -3.71
N LEU A 264 -0.52 -3.77 -3.78
CA LEU A 264 -1.56 -3.57 -4.80
C LEU A 264 -2.80 -2.93 -4.16
N ILE A 265 -3.14 -1.74 -4.63
CA ILE A 265 -4.36 -1.02 -4.23
C ILE A 265 -5.27 -0.94 -5.45
N VAL A 266 -6.47 -1.50 -5.34
CA VAL A 266 -7.45 -1.47 -6.43
C VAL A 266 -8.70 -0.74 -5.99
N SER A 267 -9.25 0.13 -6.84
CA SER A 267 -10.60 0.63 -6.65
C SER A 267 -11.62 -0.52 -6.73
N SER A 268 -12.68 -0.42 -5.94
CA SER A 268 -13.79 -1.38 -5.95
C SER A 268 -14.37 -1.59 -7.35
N ALA A 269 -14.60 -2.86 -7.72
CA ALA A 269 -15.30 -3.24 -8.94
C ALA A 269 -16.76 -2.75 -8.92
N THR A 270 -17.24 -2.25 -10.07
CA THR A 270 -18.66 -1.98 -10.28
C THR A 270 -19.39 -3.21 -10.81
N ALA A 271 -18.69 -4.09 -11.53
CA ALA A 271 -19.22 -5.35 -12.03
C ALA A 271 -18.90 -6.54 -11.10
N LYS A 272 -19.73 -7.60 -11.16
CA LYS A 272 -19.39 -8.87 -10.51
C LYS A 272 -18.14 -9.45 -11.19
N PRO A 273 -17.05 -9.74 -10.47
CA PRO A 273 -15.87 -10.33 -11.06
C PRO A 273 -16.21 -11.73 -11.57
N GLN A 274 -15.97 -11.98 -12.86
CA GLN A 274 -16.19 -13.28 -13.50
C GLN A 274 -14.87 -14.04 -13.64
N GLY A 275 -14.90 -15.35 -13.36
CA GLY A 275 -13.73 -16.23 -13.46
C GLY A 275 -12.93 -16.38 -12.15
N LEU A 276 -11.93 -17.27 -12.19
CA LEU A 276 -11.14 -17.65 -11.01
C LEU A 276 -10.02 -16.66 -10.68
N LYS A 277 -9.38 -16.06 -11.68
CA LYS A 277 -8.23 -15.17 -11.49
C LYS A 277 -8.54 -13.90 -10.66
N PRO A 278 -9.71 -13.25 -10.78
CA PRO A 278 -10.06 -12.14 -9.89
C PRO A 278 -10.09 -12.51 -8.39
N LEU A 279 -10.24 -13.80 -8.04
CA LEU A 279 -10.20 -14.26 -6.66
C LEU A 279 -8.80 -14.20 -6.05
N LEU A 280 -7.73 -14.09 -6.87
CA LEU A 280 -6.36 -13.91 -6.38
C LEU A 280 -6.13 -12.53 -5.74
N PHE A 281 -7.03 -11.57 -5.96
CA PHE A 281 -6.99 -10.26 -5.29
C PHE A 281 -7.69 -10.26 -3.93
N ARG A 282 -8.26 -11.40 -3.48
CA ARG A 282 -8.99 -11.52 -2.21
C ARG A 282 -8.14 -12.14 -1.11
#